data_AF-A0A227J290-F1
#
_entry.id   AF-A0A227J290-F1
#
_cell.length_a   1.000
_cell.length_b   1.000
_cell.length_c   1.000
_cell.angle_alpha   90.00
_cell.angle_beta   90.00
_cell.angle_gamma   90.00
#
_symmetry.space_group_name_H-M   'P 1'
#
loop_
_entity.id
_entity.type
_entity.pdbx_description
1 polymer ?
#
loop_
_entity_poly.entity_id
_entity_poly.type
_entity_poly.pdbx_seq_one_letter_code
_entity_poly.pdbx_strand_id
1 'polypeptide(L)'
;HADSTAILGSESQIILIQDADDTPKHLSSASSEDSHIDSLTKLYNRFGFTKRLEQLIKSQTPLLVFYLDIDNFKNINDSLGHHIGDKVIQEVS
;
A
#
# COMPACT_ATOMS: atom_id res chain seq x y z
N HIS A 1 -7.03 7.55 -5.12
CA HIS A 1 -8.04 7.17 -6.12
C HIS A 1 -7.71 5.75 -6.55
N ALA A 2 -8.59 4.77 -6.29
CA ALA A 2 -8.36 3.41 -6.76
C ALA A 2 -8.87 3.33 -8.20
N ASP A 3 -7.96 3.25 -9.17
CA ASP A 3 -8.34 3.00 -10.56
C ASP A 3 -8.94 1.59 -10.67
N SER A 4 -10.15 1.52 -11.23
CA SER A 4 -10.80 0.23 -11.53
C SER A 4 -10.30 -0.22 -12.90
N THR A 5 -9.51 -1.29 -12.93
CA THR A 5 -9.03 -1.92 -14.17
C THR A 5 -9.61 -3.31 -14.27
N ALA A 6 -10.16 -3.65 -15.44
CA ALA A 6 -10.67 -4.99 -15.70
C ALA A 6 -9.49 -5.98 -15.78
N ILE A 7 -9.35 -6.84 -14.77
CA ILE A 7 -8.46 -7.99 -14.80
C ILE A 7 -9.35 -9.23 -15.02
N LEU A 8 -9.07 -9.98 -16.10
CA LEU A 8 -9.81 -11.22 -16.45
C LEU A 8 -11.32 -11.05 -16.70
N GLY A 9 -11.78 -9.85 -17.09
CA GLY A 9 -13.18 -9.61 -17.47
C GLY A 9 -14.13 -9.28 -16.31
N SER A 10 -13.60 -9.12 -15.08
CA SER A 10 -14.35 -8.68 -13.89
C SER A 10 -13.79 -7.36 -13.34
N GLU A 11 -14.68 -6.48 -12.84
CA GLU A 11 -14.33 -5.30 -12.05
C GLU A 11 -13.41 -5.70 -10.90
N SER A 12 -12.18 -5.22 -10.91
CA SER A 12 -11.13 -5.61 -9.97
C SER A 12 -10.52 -4.36 -9.33
N GLN A 13 -10.33 -4.39 -8.00
CA GLN A 13 -9.61 -3.35 -7.28
C GLN A 13 -8.16 -3.81 -7.08
N ILE A 14 -7.20 -3.09 -7.67
CA ILE A 14 -5.78 -3.32 -7.43
C ILE A 14 -5.45 -2.70 -6.07
N ILE A 15 -4.83 -3.50 -5.20
CA ILE A 15 -4.32 -3.02 -3.92
C ILE A 15 -2.83 -3.34 -3.85
N LEU A 16 -2.00 -2.29 -3.93
CA LEU A 16 -0.57 -2.40 -3.73
C LEU A 16 -0.27 -2.48 -2.24
N ILE A 17 0.63 -3.39 -1.86
CA ILE A 17 1.17 -3.49 -0.50
C ILE A 17 2.64 -3.12 -0.61
N GLN A 18 3.08 -2.21 0.25
CA GLN A 18 4.49 -1.95 0.44
C GLN A 18 4.85 -2.41 1.85
N ASP A 19 5.86 -3.26 1.97
CA ASP A 19 6.43 -3.63 3.26
C ASP A 19 7.15 -2.38 3.80
N ALA A 20 6.48 -1.67 4.71
CA ALA A 20 7.10 -0.57 5.44
C ALA A 20 7.74 -1.17 6.69
N ASP A 21 9.06 -1.03 6.80
CA ASP A 21 9.82 -1.34 8.01
C ASP A 21 9.02 -0.90 9.25
N ASP A 22 8.78 -1.84 10.17
CA ASP A 22 7.85 -1.78 11.32
C ASP A 22 8.20 -0.69 12.36
N THR A 23 9.07 0.26 12.01
CA THR A 23 9.35 1.46 12.80
C THR A 23 8.06 2.26 13.02
N PRO A 24 7.51 2.28 14.26
CA PRO A 24 6.30 3.03 14.54
C PRO A 24 6.67 4.51 14.43
N LYS A 25 6.19 5.19 13.37
CA LYS A 25 6.19 6.66 13.35
C LYS A 25 5.20 7.12 14.41
N HIS A 26 5.77 7.38 15.58
CA HIS A 26 5.13 7.96 16.73
C HIS A 26 4.48 9.29 16.33
N LEU A 27 3.25 9.52 16.83
CA LEU A 27 2.41 10.74 16.74
C LEU A 27 1.60 10.96 15.43
N SER A 28 0.28 10.78 15.50
CA SER A 28 -0.64 11.90 15.78
C SER A 28 -2.10 11.46 15.83
N SER A 29 -2.80 11.98 16.83
CA SER A 29 -4.25 11.93 17.00
C SER A 29 -4.93 12.78 15.93
N ALA A 30 -5.29 12.17 14.80
CA ALA A 30 -6.17 12.78 13.81
C ALA A 30 -7.21 11.74 13.33
N SER A 31 -8.43 12.24 13.10
CA SER A 31 -9.68 11.53 12.81
C SER A 31 -9.54 10.14 12.13
N SER A 32 -10.32 9.18 12.60
CA SER A 32 -10.29 7.73 12.32
C SER A 32 -10.37 7.26 10.85
N GLU A 33 -10.36 8.17 9.88
CA GLU A 33 -10.34 7.89 8.45
C GLU A 33 -8.96 8.14 7.80
N ASP A 34 -8.20 9.13 8.29
CA ASP A 34 -6.85 9.45 7.80
C ASP A 34 -5.79 8.45 8.29
N SER A 35 -6.12 7.61 9.28
CA SER A 35 -5.22 6.58 9.83
C SER A 35 -5.10 5.33 8.96
N HIS A 36 -5.82 5.22 7.85
CA HIS A 36 -5.80 4.07 6.95
C HIS A 36 -4.94 4.27 5.70
N ILE A 37 -4.46 5.48 5.45
CA ILE A 37 -3.73 5.85 4.24
C ILE A 37 -2.26 6.12 4.59
N ASP A 38 -1.35 5.57 3.81
CA ASP A 38 0.07 5.90 3.93
C ASP A 38 0.34 7.30 3.35
N SER A 39 1.09 8.10 4.10
CA SER A 39 1.31 9.51 3.75
C SER A 39 2.25 9.71 2.55
N LEU A 40 3.15 8.76 2.29
CA LEU A 40 4.16 8.83 1.24
C LEU A 40 3.56 8.46 -0.13
N THR A 41 2.78 7.38 -0.16
CA THR A 41 2.20 6.78 -1.38
C THR A 41 0.74 7.16 -1.65
N LYS A 42 0.01 7.61 -0.62
CA LYS A 42 -1.45 7.81 -0.66
C LYS A 42 -2.27 6.54 -0.91
N LEU A 43 -1.63 5.37 -0.79
CA LEU A 43 -2.29 4.07 -0.82
C LEU A 43 -2.76 3.66 0.57
N TYR A 44 -3.54 2.57 0.66
CA TYR A 44 -3.88 2.01 1.96
C TYR A 44 -2.60 1.56 2.67
N ASN A 45 -2.43 1.99 3.92
CA ASN A 45 -1.44 1.36 4.78
C ASN A 45 -1.90 -0.06 5.15
N ARG A 46 -1.01 -0.84 5.79
CA ARG A 46 -1.26 -2.24 6.15
C ARG A 46 -2.58 -2.44 6.91
N PHE A 47 -2.91 -1.54 7.83
CA PHE A 47 -4.13 -1.62 8.61
C PHE A 47 -5.38 -1.32 7.77
N GLY A 48 -5.36 -0.24 6.97
CA GLY A 48 -6.42 0.11 6.04
C GLY A 48 -6.70 -0.98 5.01
N PHE A 49 -5.64 -1.57 4.46
CA PHE A 49 -5.73 -2.70 3.52
C PHE A 49 -6.38 -3.91 4.17
N THR A 50 -5.89 -4.34 5.34
CA THR A 50 -6.41 -5.53 6.04
C THR A 50 -7.90 -5.38 6.30
N LYS A 51 -8.33 -4.21 6.80
CA LYS A 51 -9.74 -3.90 7.03
C LYS A 51 -10.57 -3.97 5.75
N ARG A 52 -10.07 -3.44 4.64
CA ARG A 52 -10.74 -3.47 3.33
C ARG A 52 -10.83 -4.91 2.78
N LEU A 53 -9.75 -5.67 2.88
CA LEU A 53 -9.70 -7.07 2.44
C LEU A 53 -10.69 -7.92 3.22
N GLU A 54 -10.78 -7.76 4.55
CA GLU A 54 -11.78 -8.46 5.36
C GLU A 54 -13.22 -8.18 4.93
N GLN A 55 -13.53 -6.93 4.57
CA GLN A 55 -14.86 -6.57 4.05
C GLN A 55 -15.15 -7.28 2.72
N LEU A 56 -14.18 -7.31 1.81
CA LEU A 56 -14.31 -7.96 0.52
C LEU A 56 -14.49 -9.48 0.66
N ILE A 57 -13.71 -10.12 1.54
CA ILE A 57 -13.85 -11.54 1.87
C ILE A 57 -15.25 -11.84 2.44
N LYS A 58 -15.72 -11.03 3.39
CA LYS A 58 -17.06 -11.19 4.00
C LYS A 58 -18.19 -11.05 2.98
N SER A 59 -18.01 -10.18 1.98
CA SER A 59 -18.99 -10.01 0.90
C SER A 59 -18.98 -11.14 -0.15
N GLN A 60 -18.09 -12.14 0.00
CA GLN A 60 -17.89 -13.22 -0.96
C GLN A 60 -17.60 -12.72 -2.39
N THR A 61 -17.02 -11.52 -2.50
CA THR A 61 -16.56 -11.00 -3.79
C THR A 61 -15.37 -11.85 -4.26
N PRO A 62 -15.33 -12.34 -5.50
CA PRO A 62 -14.14 -12.98 -6.06
C PRO A 62 -12.95 -12.02 -6.04
N LEU A 63 -11.79 -12.47 -5.57
CA LEU A 63 -10.62 -11.62 -5.34
C LEU A 63 -9.36 -12.27 -5.89
N LEU A 64 -8.46 -11.43 -6.41
CA LEU A 64 -7.08 -11.77 -6.71
C LEU A 64 -6.19 -10.81 -5.92
N VAL A 65 -5.22 -11.35 -5.18
CA VAL A 65 -4.30 -10.57 -4.36
C VAL A 65 -2.89 -10.77 -4.88
N PHE A 66 -2.18 -9.66 -5.11
CA PHE A 66 -0.76 -9.67 -5.44
C PHE A 66 0.03 -9.16 -4.23
N TYR A 67 1.15 -9.83 -3.94
CA TYR A 67 2.14 -9.36 -2.99
C TYR A 67 3.41 -9.10 -3.78
N LEU A 68 3.77 -7.82 -3.89
CA LEU A 68 4.86 -7.33 -4.72
C LEU A 68 5.92 -6.72 -3.80
N ASP A 69 7.18 -7.01 -4.08
CA ASP A 69 8.33 -6.42 -3.40
C ASP A 69 9.17 -5.62 -4.41
N ILE A 70 9.87 -4.59 -3.94
CA ILE A 70 10.80 -3.82 -4.77
C ILE A 70 12.19 -4.42 -4.60
N ASP A 71 12.62 -5.18 -5.61
CA ASP A 71 13.94 -5.82 -5.62
C ASP A 71 15.06 -4.80 -5.35
N ASN A 72 16.01 -5.18 -4.48
CA ASN A 72 17.18 -4.39 -4.12
C ASN A 72 16.89 -3.00 -3.52
N PHE A 73 15.68 -2.74 -2.99
CA PHE A 73 15.33 -1.44 -2.42
C PHE A 73 16.26 -0.98 -1.29
N LYS A 74 16.73 -1.91 -0.45
CA LYS A 74 17.72 -1.61 0.59
C LYS A 74 19.02 -1.04 0.02
N ASN A 75 19.52 -1.58 -1.09
CA ASN A 75 20.75 -1.07 -1.73
C ASN A 75 20.56 0.36 -2.25
N ILE A 76 19.36 0.71 -2.72
CA ILE A 76 19.01 2.08 -3.12
C ILE A 76 19.09 3.00 -1.90
N ASN A 77 18.47 2.61 -0.78
CA ASN A 77 18.51 3.38 0.45
C ASN A 77 19.93 3.55 0.98
N ASP A 78 20.73 2.47 1.01
CA ASP A 78 22.08 2.48 1.55
C ASP A 78 23.06 3.27 0.66
N SER A 79 22.85 3.26 -0.66
CA SER A 79 23.75 3.91 -1.63
C SER A 79 23.38 5.37 -1.94
N LEU A 80 22.08 5.68 -1.98
CA LEU A 80 21.55 6.95 -2.45
C LEU A 80 20.79 7.73 -1.36
N GLY A 81 20.59 7.11 -0.20
CA GLY A 81 19.88 7.68 0.95
C GLY A 81 18.36 7.49 0.87
N HIS A 82 17.73 7.46 2.05
CA HIS A 82 16.28 7.23 2.20
C HIS A 82 15.40 8.18 1.38
N HIS A 83 15.77 9.44 1.25
CA HIS A 83 15.02 10.41 0.42
C HIS A 83 14.93 10.04 -1.07
N ILE A 84 15.90 9.29 -1.60
CA ILE A 84 15.82 8.73 -2.96
C ILE A 84 14.95 7.49 -2.98
N GLY A 85 15.06 6.63 -1.97
CA GLY A 85 14.14 5.50 -1.78
C GLY A 85 12.68 5.94 -1.74
N ASP A 86 12.37 7.00 -0.99
CA ASP A 86 11.04 7.59 -0.91
C ASP A 86 10.51 8.01 -2.29
N LYS A 87 11.36 8.58 -3.15
CA LYS A 87 10.98 8.95 -4.53
C LYS A 87 10.74 7.72 -5.41
N VAL A 88 11.56 6.68 -5.27
CA VAL A 88 11.35 5.42 -6.00
C VAL A 88 10.02 4.80 -5.61
N ILE A 89 9.72 4.76 -4.30
CA ILE A 89 8.43 4.33 -3.77
C ILE A 89 7.28 5.12 -4.42
N GLN A 90 7.38 6.45 -4.46
CA GLN A 90 6.36 7.32 -5.03
C GLN A 90 6.12 7.09 -6.53
N GLU A 91 7.16 6.73 -7.29
CA GLU A 91 7.05 6.53 -8.74
C GLU A 91 6.37 5.20 -9.10
N VAL A 92 6.50 4.18 -8.24
CA VAL A 92 5.96 2.83 -8.50
C VAL A 92 4.60 2.57 -7.82
N SER A 93 4.12 3.50 -7.00
CA SER A 93 2.86 3.40 -6.24
C SER A 93 1.72 4.11 -6.95
#